data_AF-A0A7M2BXK5-F1
#
_entry.id   AF-A0A7M2BXK5-F1
#
_cell.length_a   1.000
_cell.length_b   1.000
_cell.length_c   1.000
_cell.angle_alpha   90.00
_cell.angle_beta   90.00
_cell.angle_gamma   90.00
#
_symmetry.space_group_name_H-M   'P 1'
#
loop_
_entity.id
_entity.type
_entity.pdbx_description
1 polymer ?
#
loop_
_entity_poly.entity_id
_entity_poly.type
_entity_poly.pdbx_seq_one_letter_code
_entity_poly.pdbx_strand_id
1 'polypeptide(L)'
;MSGVVPGFVPRRLVDPDIGLFRADERVFTAMLDGWRAQMLARGLTTDTIKQRCQLLERFQRFTGEFPWQWRPADIDDFLASALWPSERGARMSLGSFGDAFAAARDAVGLPHELGLHCPRHFYVTHLVEAGYDAAFVQTQVGHSYASTTGLYTSASSDFKQKTVQQMIARRIANLEDPGA
;
A
#
# COMPACT_ATOMS: atom_id res chain seq x y z
N MET A 1 -3.55 20.05 -37.80
CA MET A 1 -2.21 20.28 -37.22
C MET A 1 -1.59 18.93 -36.96
N SER A 2 -0.50 18.60 -37.66
CA SER A 2 0.15 17.28 -37.59
C SER A 2 0.79 17.11 -36.21
N GLY A 3 0.11 16.41 -35.31
CA GLY A 3 0.56 16.13 -33.96
C GLY A 3 1.55 14.99 -33.96
N VAL A 4 2.84 15.31 -34.04
CA VAL A 4 3.90 14.32 -33.80
C VAL A 4 3.84 13.99 -32.30
N VAL A 5 3.28 12.83 -31.98
CA VAL A 5 3.31 12.30 -30.61
C VAL A 5 4.76 11.88 -30.32
N PRO A 6 5.44 12.47 -29.32
CA PRO A 6 6.81 12.09 -29.00
C PRO A 6 6.85 10.66 -28.44
N GLY A 7 7.57 9.75 -29.10
CA GLY A 7 7.86 8.41 -28.57
C GLY A 7 7.57 7.25 -29.53
N PHE A 8 7.69 6.03 -29.01
CA PHE A 8 7.36 4.81 -29.74
C PHE A 8 5.88 4.48 -29.52
N VAL A 9 5.09 4.47 -30.60
CA VAL A 9 3.69 4.04 -30.59
C VAL A 9 3.62 2.56 -30.97
N PRO A 10 3.20 1.65 -30.07
CA PRO A 10 3.10 0.23 -30.40
C PRO A 10 2.14 -0.03 -31.56
N ARG A 11 2.48 -0.96 -32.47
CA ARG A 11 1.74 -1.26 -33.72
C ARG A 11 0.22 -1.43 -33.54
N ARG A 12 -0.23 -1.91 -32.37
CA ARG A 12 -1.65 -2.07 -32.02
C ARG A 12 -2.46 -0.76 -31.96
N LEU A 13 -1.79 0.39 -31.90
CA LEU A 13 -2.41 1.72 -31.87
C LEU A 13 -2.40 2.42 -33.23
N VAL A 14 -1.88 1.76 -34.27
CA VAL A 14 -1.79 2.30 -35.64
C VAL A 14 -2.94 1.81 -36.52
N ASP A 15 -3.78 0.90 -35.99
CA ASP A 15 -4.93 0.35 -36.71
C ASP A 15 -6.07 1.40 -36.75
N PRO A 16 -6.42 1.94 -37.92
CA PRO A 16 -7.40 3.02 -38.05
C PRO A 16 -8.84 2.57 -37.79
N ASP A 17 -9.12 1.26 -37.76
CA ASP A 17 -10.48 0.72 -37.57
C ASP A 17 -10.84 0.57 -36.08
N ILE A 18 -9.92 0.82 -35.16
CA ILE A 18 -10.14 0.69 -33.72
C ILE A 18 -10.55 2.06 -33.15
N GLY A 19 -11.83 2.22 -32.79
CA GLY A 19 -12.28 3.31 -31.95
C GLY A 19 -11.55 3.31 -30.59
N LEU A 20 -10.63 4.26 -30.39
CA LEU A 20 -9.81 4.34 -29.18
C LEU A 20 -10.55 5.08 -28.06
N PHE A 21 -11.52 4.41 -27.43
CA PHE A 21 -12.04 4.90 -26.15
C PHE A 21 -10.88 4.96 -25.14
N ARG A 22 -10.69 6.11 -24.49
CA ARG A 22 -9.54 6.41 -23.62
C ARG A 22 -8.20 6.20 -24.32
N ALA A 23 -8.05 6.81 -25.49
CA ALA A 23 -6.83 6.76 -26.30
C ALA A 23 -5.57 7.05 -25.48
N ASP A 24 -5.61 8.07 -24.63
CA ASP A 24 -4.49 8.50 -23.80
C ASP A 24 -4.05 7.42 -22.79
N GLU A 25 -5.00 6.79 -22.07
CA GLU A 25 -4.71 5.67 -21.15
C GLU A 25 -4.08 4.48 -21.88
N ARG A 26 -4.59 4.17 -23.07
CA ARG A 26 -4.08 3.08 -23.91
C ARG A 26 -2.67 3.38 -24.42
N VAL A 27 -2.43 4.59 -24.89
CA VAL A 27 -1.10 5.04 -25.32
C VAL A 27 -0.13 4.95 -24.14
N PHE A 28 -0.51 5.46 -22.97
CA PHE A 28 0.32 5.42 -21.77
C PHE A 28 0.67 3.99 -21.34
N THR A 29 -0.32 3.09 -21.30
CA THR A 29 -0.08 1.67 -20.97
C THR A 29 0.88 1.04 -21.98
N ALA A 30 0.68 1.31 -23.26
CA ALA A 30 1.52 0.78 -24.32
C ALA A 30 2.96 1.34 -24.26
N MET A 31 3.12 2.61 -23.87
CA MET A 31 4.44 3.21 -23.59
C MET A 31 5.12 2.54 -22.40
N LEU A 32 4.40 2.29 -21.30
CA LEU A 32 4.94 1.59 -20.13
C LEU A 32 5.35 0.15 -20.48
N ASP A 33 4.57 -0.56 -21.31
CA ASP A 33 4.91 -1.90 -21.78
C ASP A 33 6.19 -1.89 -22.62
N GLY A 34 6.32 -0.95 -23.57
CA GLY A 34 7.52 -0.79 -24.39
C GLY A 34 8.75 -0.42 -23.58
N TRP A 35 8.60 0.49 -22.61
CA TRP A 35 9.67 0.87 -21.71
C TRP A 35 10.11 -0.31 -20.81
N ARG A 36 9.16 -1.08 -20.27
CA ARG A 36 9.44 -2.30 -19.51
C ARG A 36 10.28 -3.29 -20.33
N ALA A 37 9.90 -3.53 -21.58
CA ALA A 37 10.65 -4.40 -22.50
C ALA A 37 12.08 -3.87 -22.75
N GLN A 38 12.23 -2.56 -22.94
CA GLN A 38 13.54 -1.93 -23.10
C GLN A 38 14.44 -2.11 -21.86
N MET A 39 13.87 -2.00 -20.66
CA MET A 39 14.64 -2.15 -19.42
C MET A 39 15.05 -3.60 -19.16
N LEU A 40 14.18 -4.56 -19.50
CA LEU A 40 14.51 -5.99 -19.48
C LEU A 40 15.67 -6.29 -20.43
N ALA A 41 15.64 -5.76 -21.65
CA ALA A 41 16.72 -5.91 -22.63
C ALA A 41 18.06 -5.32 -22.16
N ARG A 42 18.03 -4.35 -21.24
CA ARG A 42 19.21 -3.75 -20.60
C ARG A 42 19.69 -4.49 -19.34
N GLY A 43 19.08 -5.64 -19.01
CA GLY A 43 19.51 -6.49 -17.90
C GLY A 43 19.08 -6.00 -16.52
N LEU A 44 18.11 -5.08 -16.42
CA LEU A 44 17.59 -4.65 -15.12
C LEU A 44 16.71 -5.74 -14.49
N THR A 45 16.73 -5.82 -13.16
CA THR A 45 15.88 -6.77 -12.42
C THR A 45 14.41 -6.41 -12.55
N THR A 46 13.54 -7.41 -12.55
CA THR A 46 12.08 -7.24 -12.65
C THR A 46 11.52 -6.35 -11.54
N ASP A 47 12.08 -6.45 -10.32
CA ASP A 47 11.68 -5.61 -9.19
C ASP A 47 12.01 -4.13 -9.43
N THR A 48 13.22 -3.83 -9.91
CA THR A 48 13.61 -2.45 -10.26
C THR A 48 12.69 -1.86 -11.32
N ILE A 49 12.34 -2.66 -12.33
CA ILE A 49 11.46 -2.22 -13.41
C ILE A 49 10.04 -1.98 -12.88
N LYS A 50 9.53 -2.88 -12.04
CA LYS A 50 8.22 -2.72 -11.38
C LYS A 50 8.16 -1.44 -10.57
N GLN A 51 9.16 -1.18 -9.73
CA GLN A 51 9.22 0.03 -8.90
C GLN A 51 9.19 1.31 -9.77
N ARG A 52 9.93 1.32 -10.89
CA ARG A 52 9.96 2.47 -11.80
C ARG A 52 8.65 2.67 -12.57
N CYS A 53 8.00 1.60 -13.03
CA CYS A 53 6.66 1.69 -13.63
C CYS A 53 5.63 2.24 -12.62
N GLN A 54 5.65 1.76 -11.38
CA GLN A 54 4.77 2.25 -10.32
C GLN A 54 4.97 3.74 -10.02
N LEU A 55 6.19 4.25 -10.12
CA LEU A 55 6.46 5.68 -9.98
C LEU A 55 5.75 6.50 -11.06
N LEU A 56 5.84 6.08 -12.32
CA LEU A 56 5.17 6.77 -13.44
C LEU A 56 3.65 6.69 -13.34
N GLU A 57 3.09 5.54 -12.96
CA GLU A 57 1.64 5.39 -12.74
C GLU A 57 1.15 6.27 -11.59
N ARG A 58 1.93 6.38 -10.51
CA ARG A 58 1.60 7.27 -9.40
C ARG A 58 1.69 8.74 -9.80
N PHE A 59 2.68 9.10 -10.62
CA PHE A 59 2.81 10.46 -11.12
C PHE A 59 1.64 10.82 -12.05
N GLN A 60 1.27 9.94 -12.98
CA GLN A 60 0.07 10.08 -13.82
C GLN A 60 -1.19 10.24 -12.97
N ARG A 61 -1.35 9.45 -11.90
CA ARG A 61 -2.50 9.57 -10.99
C ARG A 61 -2.50 10.88 -10.19
N PHE A 62 -1.31 11.39 -9.84
CA PHE A 62 -1.17 12.65 -9.11
C PHE A 62 -1.56 13.85 -9.98
N THR A 63 -1.07 13.90 -11.22
CA THR A 63 -1.35 15.00 -12.14
C THR A 63 -2.73 14.88 -12.78
N GLY A 64 -3.25 13.66 -12.94
CA GLY A 64 -4.43 13.38 -13.76
C GLY A 64 -4.17 13.50 -15.26
N GLU A 65 -2.94 13.83 -15.65
CA GLU A 65 -2.51 14.14 -17.02
C GLU A 65 -1.51 13.11 -17.52
N PHE A 66 -1.27 13.08 -18.83
CA PHE A 66 -0.38 12.12 -19.47
C PHE A 66 1.00 12.69 -19.80
N PRO A 67 2.02 11.84 -20.10
CA PRO A 67 3.41 12.29 -20.26
C PRO A 67 3.65 13.45 -21.23
N TRP A 68 2.82 13.59 -22.26
CA TRP A 68 2.91 14.68 -23.25
C TRP A 68 2.30 16.00 -22.78
N GLN A 69 1.64 16.04 -21.62
CA GLN A 69 1.08 17.23 -20.99
C GLN A 69 1.79 17.61 -19.68
N TRP A 70 2.66 16.74 -19.16
CA TRP A 70 3.42 17.03 -17.94
C TRP A 70 4.34 18.22 -18.10
N ARG A 71 4.44 19.02 -17.04
CA ARG A 71 5.32 20.18 -16.91
C ARG A 71 6.35 19.91 -15.81
N PRO A 72 7.52 20.56 -15.84
CA PRO A 72 8.50 20.44 -14.76
C PRO A 72 7.93 20.74 -13.37
N ALA A 73 7.08 21.76 -13.24
CA ALA A 73 6.42 22.11 -11.98
C ALA A 73 5.56 20.97 -11.41
N ASP A 74 4.95 20.14 -12.27
CA ASP A 74 4.12 19.02 -11.81
C ASP A 74 5.00 17.97 -11.08
N ILE A 75 6.26 17.81 -11.53
CA ILE A 75 7.24 16.93 -10.88
C ILE A 75 7.63 17.47 -9.51
N ASP A 76 7.90 18.78 -9.42
CA ASP A 76 8.25 19.44 -8.16
C ASP A 76 7.12 19.29 -7.13
N ASP A 77 5.87 19.54 -7.54
CA ASP A 77 4.68 19.37 -6.71
C ASP A 77 4.50 17.90 -6.29
N PHE A 78 4.73 16.95 -7.20
CA PHE A 78 4.64 15.53 -6.90
C PHE A 78 5.67 15.08 -5.86
N LEU A 79 6.91 15.57 -5.98
CA LEU A 79 7.97 15.28 -5.00
C LEU A 79 7.66 15.93 -3.65
N ALA A 80 7.18 17.17 -3.64
CA ALA A 80 6.77 17.90 -2.44
C ALA A 80 5.57 17.26 -1.72
N SER A 81 4.68 16.53 -2.43
CA SER A 81 3.53 15.82 -1.86
C SER A 81 3.89 14.67 -0.90
N ALA A 82 5.17 14.37 -0.73
CA ALA A 82 5.65 13.31 0.15
C ALA A 82 5.29 13.59 1.62
N LEU A 83 4.41 12.77 2.22
CA LEU A 83 4.14 12.84 3.66
C LEU A 83 5.41 12.53 4.50
N TRP A 84 6.28 11.66 3.98
CA TRP A 84 7.61 11.40 4.54
C TRP A 84 8.68 11.69 3.48
N PRO A 85 9.19 12.93 3.43
CA PRO A 85 10.32 13.27 2.58
C PRO A 85 11.63 12.75 3.20
N SER A 86 12.54 12.33 2.34
CA SER A 86 13.95 12.14 2.68
C SER A 86 14.64 13.50 2.73
N GLU A 87 15.87 13.55 3.28
CA GLU A 87 16.69 14.77 3.32
C GLU A 87 16.91 15.42 1.94
N ARG A 88 16.79 14.64 0.86
CA ARG A 88 16.90 15.12 -0.53
C ARG A 88 15.56 15.57 -1.12
N GLY A 89 14.50 15.71 -0.33
CA GLY A 89 13.16 16.11 -0.76
C GLY A 89 12.36 15.04 -1.50
N ALA A 90 12.99 13.92 -1.90
CA ALA A 90 12.29 12.77 -2.48
C ALA A 90 11.59 11.94 -1.40
N ARG A 91 10.54 11.18 -1.74
CA ARG A 91 9.90 10.24 -0.81
C ARG A 91 10.91 9.26 -0.20
N MET A 92 10.79 9.02 1.11
CA MET A 92 11.58 7.98 1.76
C MET A 92 11.31 6.60 1.14
N SER A 93 12.37 5.81 0.96
CA SER A 93 12.26 4.41 0.60
C SER A 93 11.86 3.56 1.82
N LEU A 94 11.33 2.36 1.60
CA LEU A 94 11.04 1.44 2.70
C LEU A 94 12.30 1.06 3.49
N GLY A 95 13.45 0.91 2.80
CA GLY A 95 14.74 0.68 3.44
C GLY A 95 15.12 1.83 4.37
N SER A 96 15.05 3.07 3.87
CA SER A 96 15.32 4.28 4.67
C SER A 96 14.38 4.42 5.86
N PHE A 97 13.12 3.99 5.73
CA PHE A 97 12.18 3.97 6.85
C PHE A 97 12.54 2.88 7.88
N GLY A 98 13.04 1.73 7.40
CA GLY A 98 13.58 0.67 8.24
C GLY A 98 14.82 1.12 9.01
N ASP A 99 15.75 1.78 8.34
CA ASP A 99 16.97 2.33 8.95
C ASP A 99 16.62 3.39 10.01
N ALA A 100 15.69 4.30 9.70
CA ALA A 100 15.23 5.31 10.65
C ALA A 100 14.55 4.68 11.88
N PHE A 101 13.76 3.63 11.69
CA PHE A 101 13.14 2.89 12.79
C PHE A 101 14.18 2.15 13.64
N ALA A 102 15.16 1.50 13.01
CA ALA A 102 16.24 0.82 13.71
C ALA A 102 17.05 1.81 14.57
N ALA A 103 17.39 2.99 14.02
CA ALA A 103 18.06 4.04 14.77
C ALA A 103 17.24 4.51 15.97
N ALA A 104 15.92 4.73 15.79
CA ALA A 104 15.04 5.12 16.89
C ALA A 104 14.92 4.04 17.97
N ARG A 105 14.81 2.76 17.57
CA ARG A 105 14.78 1.58 18.45
C ARG A 105 16.07 1.48 19.28
N ASP A 106 17.22 1.61 18.63
CA ASP A 106 18.52 1.50 19.28
C ASP A 106 18.74 2.65 20.28
N ALA A 107 18.28 3.86 19.94
CA ALA A 107 18.37 5.03 20.81
C ALA A 107 17.59 4.88 22.13
N VAL A 108 16.54 4.06 22.16
CA VAL A 108 15.75 3.78 23.37
C VAL A 108 16.10 2.41 24.01
N GLY A 109 17.12 1.71 23.50
CA GLY A 109 17.59 0.44 24.06
C GLY A 109 16.62 -0.74 23.87
N LEU A 110 15.80 -0.71 22.82
CA LEU A 110 14.85 -1.79 22.52
C LEU A 110 15.53 -2.99 21.80
N PRO A 111 14.99 -4.22 21.93
CA PRO A 111 15.59 -5.42 21.32
C PRO A 111 15.67 -5.35 19.79
N HIS A 112 16.77 -5.82 19.22
CA HIS A 112 17.06 -5.73 17.79
C HIS A 112 16.12 -6.56 16.88
N GLU A 113 15.39 -7.50 17.46
CA GLU A 113 14.37 -8.31 16.80
C GLU A 113 13.12 -7.48 16.47
N LEU A 114 12.94 -6.32 17.12
CA LEU A 114 11.85 -5.40 16.82
C LEU A 114 12.12 -4.69 15.49
N GLY A 115 11.22 -4.91 14.53
CA GLY A 115 11.19 -4.26 13.23
C GLY A 115 9.87 -3.54 12.97
N LEU A 116 9.74 -2.92 11.80
CA LEU A 116 8.58 -2.11 11.40
C LEU A 116 7.23 -2.84 11.43
N HIS A 117 7.22 -4.18 11.37
CA HIS A 117 6.00 -4.97 11.47
C HIS A 117 5.52 -5.16 12.91
N CYS A 118 6.39 -5.02 13.92
CA CYS A 118 6.04 -5.22 15.32
C CYS A 118 4.98 -4.21 15.82
N PRO A 119 5.06 -2.90 15.52
CA PRO A 119 3.99 -1.96 15.86
C PRO A 119 2.63 -2.34 15.26
N ARG A 120 2.59 -2.88 14.03
CA ARG A 120 1.35 -3.37 13.42
C ARG A 120 0.78 -4.54 14.22
N HIS A 121 1.64 -5.47 14.62
CA HIS A 121 1.24 -6.61 15.43
C HIS A 121 0.70 -6.18 16.79
N PHE A 122 1.43 -5.32 17.49
CA PHE A 122 1.01 -4.73 18.76
C PHE A 122 -0.37 -4.06 18.64
N TYR A 123 -0.55 -3.23 17.61
CA TYR A 123 -1.79 -2.51 17.34
C TYR A 123 -2.99 -3.44 17.13
N VAL A 124 -2.86 -4.42 16.23
CA VAL A 124 -3.95 -5.37 15.92
C VAL A 124 -4.30 -6.21 17.14
N THR A 125 -3.29 -6.74 17.84
CA THR A 125 -3.51 -7.52 19.07
C THR A 125 -4.23 -6.68 20.12
N HIS A 126 -3.85 -5.42 20.34
CA HIS A 126 -4.53 -4.54 21.29
C HIS A 126 -5.99 -4.26 20.92
N LEU A 127 -6.31 -4.05 19.64
CA LEU A 127 -7.69 -3.85 19.21
C LEU A 127 -8.53 -5.10 19.44
N VAL A 128 -8.00 -6.28 19.10
CA VAL A 128 -8.69 -7.54 19.35
C VAL A 128 -8.89 -7.76 20.84
N GLU A 129 -7.87 -7.53 21.66
CA GLU A 129 -7.94 -7.70 23.12
C GLU A 129 -8.89 -6.71 23.80
N ALA A 130 -9.02 -5.49 23.25
CA ALA A 130 -10.00 -4.50 23.66
C ALA A 130 -11.44 -4.83 23.23
N GLY A 131 -11.64 -5.92 22.46
CA GLY A 131 -12.95 -6.41 22.06
C GLY A 131 -13.53 -5.73 20.82
N TYR A 132 -12.68 -5.10 19.99
CA TYR A 132 -13.13 -4.56 18.70
C TYR A 132 -13.52 -5.68 17.75
N ASP A 133 -14.51 -5.40 16.90
CA ASP A 133 -14.98 -6.35 15.91
C ASP A 133 -13.87 -6.76 14.92
N ALA A 134 -13.74 -8.07 14.67
CA ALA A 134 -12.64 -8.61 13.87
C ALA A 134 -12.73 -8.20 12.39
N ALA A 135 -13.95 -8.04 11.85
CA ALA A 135 -14.12 -7.57 10.47
C ALA A 135 -13.73 -6.09 10.36
N PHE A 136 -14.09 -5.27 11.35
CA PHE A 136 -13.63 -3.88 11.44
C PHE A 136 -12.10 -3.79 11.46
N VAL A 137 -11.44 -4.56 12.34
CA VAL A 137 -9.97 -4.58 12.44
C VAL A 137 -9.33 -5.04 11.14
N GLN A 138 -9.88 -6.09 10.50
CA GLN A 138 -9.41 -6.60 9.21
C GLN A 138 -9.45 -5.52 8.11
N THR A 139 -10.58 -4.81 7.99
CA THR A 139 -10.72 -3.73 7.00
C THR A 139 -9.74 -2.60 7.28
N GLN A 140 -9.57 -2.22 8.55
CA GLN A 140 -8.67 -1.14 8.95
C GLN A 140 -7.21 -1.42 8.58
N VAL A 141 -6.73 -2.65 8.78
CA VAL A 141 -5.36 -3.03 8.41
C VAL A 141 -5.21 -3.48 6.95
N GLY A 142 -6.31 -3.50 6.20
CA GLY A 142 -6.31 -3.76 4.76
C GLY A 142 -6.05 -5.22 4.38
N HIS A 143 -6.41 -6.18 5.22
CA HIS A 143 -6.22 -7.59 4.88
C HIS A 143 -7.38 -8.13 4.04
N SER A 144 -7.09 -8.67 2.86
CA SER A 144 -8.09 -9.28 1.98
C SER A 144 -8.68 -10.58 2.54
N TYR A 145 -7.92 -11.29 3.39
CA TYR A 145 -8.33 -12.56 3.96
C TYR A 145 -8.36 -12.50 5.48
N ALA A 146 -9.45 -13.00 6.08
CA ALA A 146 -9.62 -13.04 7.53
C ALA A 146 -8.54 -13.90 8.21
N SER A 147 -8.00 -14.90 7.54
CA SER A 147 -6.89 -15.74 8.04
C SER A 147 -5.63 -14.93 8.36
N THR A 148 -5.34 -13.88 7.58
CA THR A 148 -4.19 -12.99 7.82
C THR A 148 -4.37 -12.18 9.10
N THR A 149 -5.60 -11.73 9.39
CA THR A 149 -5.94 -11.08 10.67
C THR A 149 -6.02 -12.09 11.81
N GLY A 150 -6.44 -13.32 11.53
CA GLY A 150 -6.52 -14.42 12.49
C GLY A 150 -5.17 -14.81 13.11
N LEU A 151 -4.05 -14.53 12.42
CA LEU A 151 -2.69 -14.70 12.97
C LEU A 151 -2.43 -13.83 14.20
N TYR A 152 -3.13 -12.70 14.35
CA TYR A 152 -3.06 -11.81 15.51
C TYR A 152 -4.06 -12.21 16.60
N THR A 153 -4.97 -13.12 16.29
CA THR A 153 -6.02 -13.63 17.19
C THR A 153 -5.57 -14.87 17.94
N SER A 154 -4.28 -15.21 17.94
CA SER A 154 -3.71 -16.15 18.92
C SER A 154 -3.80 -15.49 20.30
N ALA A 155 -5.00 -15.48 20.84
CA ALA A 155 -5.36 -14.74 22.02
C ALA A 155 -4.44 -15.12 23.18
N SER A 156 -3.90 -14.09 23.84
CA SER A 156 -3.32 -14.22 25.18
C SER A 156 -4.26 -15.03 26.07
N SER A 157 -3.70 -15.78 27.04
CA SER A 157 -4.47 -16.50 28.06
C SER A 157 -5.53 -15.60 28.70
N ASP A 158 -5.19 -14.33 28.89
CA ASP A 158 -6.03 -13.34 29.56
C ASP A 158 -7.26 -12.97 28.72
N PHE A 159 -7.11 -12.85 27.40
CA PHE A 159 -8.24 -12.57 26.50
C PHE A 159 -9.21 -13.75 26.43
N LYS A 160 -8.68 -14.99 26.36
CA LYS A 160 -9.52 -16.21 26.39
C LYS A 160 -10.30 -16.27 27.69
N GLN A 161 -9.63 -16.02 28.82
CA GLN A 161 -10.24 -16.03 30.14
C GLN A 161 -11.34 -14.96 30.25
N LYS A 162 -11.06 -13.72 29.83
CA LYS A 162 -12.03 -12.62 29.87
C LYS A 162 -13.25 -12.90 28.99
N THR A 163 -13.05 -13.44 27.79
CA THR A 163 -14.14 -13.77 26.86
C THR A 163 -15.05 -14.85 27.45
N VAL A 164 -14.47 -15.91 28.03
CA VAL A 164 -15.24 -16.98 28.70
C VAL A 164 -16.02 -16.41 29.88
N GLN A 165 -15.40 -15.57 30.72
CA GLN A 165 -16.08 -14.95 31.85
C GLN A 165 -17.24 -14.04 31.40
N GLN A 166 -17.06 -13.27 30.32
CA GLN A 166 -18.14 -12.45 29.76
C GLN A 166 -19.29 -13.29 29.20
N MET A 167 -18.99 -14.39 28.52
CA MET A 167 -20.01 -15.32 28.02
C MET A 167 -20.79 -15.98 29.17
N ILE A 168 -20.09 -16.41 30.23
CA ILE A 168 -20.72 -16.97 31.44
C ILE A 168 -21.61 -15.91 32.11
N ALA A 169 -21.10 -14.71 32.34
CA ALA A 169 -21.85 -13.62 32.97
C ALA A 169 -23.12 -13.26 32.17
N ARG A 170 -23.01 -13.17 30.84
CA ARG A 170 -24.15 -12.92 29.95
C ARG A 170 -25.18 -14.04 30.01
N ARG A 171 -24.74 -15.30 30.10
CA ARG A 171 -25.65 -16.45 30.19
C ARG A 171 -26.39 -16.48 31.53
N ILE A 172 -25.71 -16.17 32.63
CA ILE A 172 -26.31 -16.08 33.96
C ILE A 172 -27.37 -14.96 33.99
N ALA A 173 -27.01 -13.76 33.49
CA ALA A 173 -27.96 -12.64 33.43
C ALA A 173 -29.24 -12.99 32.63
N ASN A 174 -29.10 -13.69 31.49
CA ASN A 174 -30.25 -14.14 30.70
C ASN A 174 -31.09 -15.23 31.37
N LEU A 175 -30.56 -15.95 32.37
CA LEU A 175 -31.32 -16.95 33.14
C LEU A 175 -32.06 -16.32 34.32
N GLU A 176 -31.54 -15.23 34.86
CA GLU A 176 -32.14 -14.49 35.98
C GLU A 176 -33.28 -13.56 35.54
N ASP A 177 -33.33 -13.18 34.26
CA ASP A 177 -34.42 -12.40 33.67
C ASP A 177 -35.13 -13.14 32.51
N PRO A 178 -35.99 -14.14 32.79
CA PRO A 178 -36.68 -14.93 31.77
C PRO A 178 -37.84 -14.20 31.07
N GLY A 179 -38.05 -12.89 31.34
CA GLY A 179 -39.29 -12.16 31.05
C GLY A 179 -39.24 -11.03 30.02
N ALA A 180 -38.19 -10.92 29.20
CA ALA A 180 -38.11 -9.94 28.09
C ALA A 180 -38.30 -10.59 26.71
#